data_AF-A0A0D6EEX9-F1
#
_entry.id   AF-A0A0D6EEX9-F1
#
_cell.length_a   1.000
_cell.length_b   1.000
_cell.length_c   1.000
_cell.angle_alpha   90.00
_cell.angle_beta   90.00
_cell.angle_gamma   90.00
#
_symmetry.space_group_name_H-M   'P 1'
#
loop_
_entity.id
_entity.type
_entity.pdbx_description
1 polymer ?
#
loop_
_entity_poly.entity_id
_entity_poly.type
_entity_poly.pdbx_seq_one_letter_code
_entity_poly.pdbx_strand_id
1 'polypeptide(L)'
;MAERLTLTRRVDEETAKRRLQGLGASACEPAWVSLWAAGLGLPNGMPGAWLLYAQGIRRGLLLVGTELPVQVAEPCSDLLIDSGLPPTPEALNRLWLWERMATPRHWRIQVLDSAPTPLWLPCWLGYTYGRQHRLLVISGLSGEPLPMLKPIALKGLQQTHKEAQRLALSVQRGDNK
;
A
#
# COMPACT_ATOMS: atom_id res chain seq x y z
N MET A 1 -14.06 -13.31 -10.17
CA MET A 1 -12.91 -13.60 -9.30
C MET A 1 -11.89 -12.51 -9.56
N ALA A 2 -11.62 -11.64 -8.58
CA ALA A 2 -10.66 -10.54 -8.75
C ALA A 2 -9.27 -11.05 -8.35
N GLU A 3 -8.37 -11.17 -9.33
CA GLU A 3 -7.03 -11.70 -9.11
C GLU A 3 -6.16 -10.73 -8.28
N ARG A 4 -5.63 -11.31 -7.21
CA ARG A 4 -4.79 -10.86 -6.08
C ARG A 4 -3.46 -10.09 -6.19
N LEU A 5 -3.15 -9.27 -7.20
CA LEU A 5 -1.73 -9.03 -7.62
C LEU A 5 -0.72 -8.81 -6.47
N THR A 6 0.36 -9.58 -6.38
CA THR A 6 1.41 -9.50 -5.34
C THR A 6 2.78 -9.43 -6.01
N LEU A 7 3.72 -8.64 -5.47
CA LEU A 7 4.89 -8.17 -6.22
C LEU A 7 6.18 -9.00 -5.97
N THR A 8 7.03 -9.17 -7.01
CA THR A 8 8.11 -10.19 -7.10
C THR A 8 9.43 -9.84 -6.39
N ARG A 9 9.73 -8.55 -6.13
CA ARG A 9 10.92 -8.14 -5.37
C ARG A 9 10.51 -7.93 -3.92
N ARG A 10 10.97 -8.76 -3.00
CA ARG A 10 10.74 -8.56 -1.56
C ARG A 10 12.04 -8.23 -0.85
N VAL A 11 12.03 -7.13 -0.12
CA VAL A 11 13.01 -6.80 0.91
C VAL A 11 12.80 -7.80 2.04
N ASP A 12 13.86 -8.55 2.36
CA ASP A 12 13.86 -9.48 3.48
C ASP A 12 13.72 -8.76 4.83
N GLU A 13 13.31 -9.50 5.85
CA GLU A 13 13.04 -8.97 7.19
C GLU A 13 14.28 -8.28 7.80
N GLU A 14 15.47 -8.86 7.64
CA GLU A 14 16.70 -8.33 8.22
C GLU A 14 17.11 -7.00 7.58
N THR A 15 16.91 -6.87 6.27
CA THR A 15 17.13 -5.62 5.53
C THR A 15 16.10 -4.57 5.92
N ALA A 16 14.83 -4.95 6.04
CA ALA A 16 13.76 -4.07 6.47
C ALA A 16 13.98 -3.54 7.89
N LYS A 17 14.32 -4.44 8.82
CA LYS A 17 14.62 -4.14 10.21
C LYS A 17 15.79 -3.16 10.34
N ARG A 18 16.90 -3.40 9.62
CA ARG A 18 18.05 -2.48 9.60
C ARG A 18 17.67 -1.08 9.09
N ARG A 19 16.87 -1.00 8.02
CA ARG A 19 16.39 0.30 7.50
C ARG A 19 15.47 1.01 8.49
N LEU A 20 14.52 0.29 9.08
CA LEU A 20 13.58 0.85 10.06
C LEU A 20 14.30 1.32 11.33
N GLN A 21 15.29 0.56 11.82
CA GLN A 21 16.15 0.97 12.94
C GLN A 21 16.95 2.23 12.62
N GLY A 22 17.52 2.33 11.41
CA GLY A 22 18.20 3.54 10.95
C GLY A 22 17.30 4.78 10.90
N LEU A 23 15.98 4.59 10.77
CA LEU A 23 14.96 5.64 10.83
C LEU A 23 14.39 5.86 12.24
N GLY A 24 14.88 5.13 13.24
CA GLY A 24 14.48 5.27 14.65
C GLY A 24 13.31 4.40 15.09
N ALA A 25 12.95 3.34 14.35
CA ALA A 25 11.99 2.35 14.83
C ALA A 25 12.64 1.33 15.77
N SER A 26 11.90 0.93 16.79
CA SER A 26 12.25 -0.10 17.78
C SER A 26 11.61 -1.46 17.47
N ALA A 27 10.59 -1.50 16.61
CA ALA A 27 9.92 -2.72 16.19
C ALA A 27 9.78 -2.75 14.67
N CYS A 28 9.63 -3.95 14.12
CA CYS A 28 9.48 -4.23 12.69
C CYS A 28 8.39 -5.29 12.53
N GLU A 29 7.37 -4.99 11.72
CA GLU A 29 6.25 -5.89 11.48
C GLU A 29 5.95 -5.95 9.97
N PRO A 30 5.78 -7.15 9.39
CA PRO A 30 5.36 -7.28 7.99
C PRO A 30 3.89 -6.89 7.84
N ALA A 31 3.57 -6.18 6.77
CA ALA A 31 2.19 -5.81 6.45
C ALA A 31 1.93 -5.86 4.95
N TRP A 32 0.66 -5.99 4.59
CA TRP A 32 0.21 -5.93 3.21
C TRP A 32 -0.81 -4.83 3.06
N VAL A 33 -0.56 -3.93 2.11
CA VAL A 33 -1.48 -2.82 1.82
C VAL A 33 -2.10 -3.10 0.46
N SER A 34 -3.42 -3.31 0.42
CA SER A 34 -4.12 -3.35 -0.86
C SER A 34 -4.08 -1.95 -1.45
N LEU A 35 -3.97 -1.84 -2.77
CA LEU A 35 -3.92 -0.63 -3.57
C LEU A 35 -4.66 -0.91 -4.87
N TRP A 36 -5.05 0.16 -5.56
CA TRP A 36 -5.58 0.13 -6.92
C TRP A 36 -4.51 0.63 -7.88
N ALA A 37 -4.21 -0.15 -8.91
CA ALA A 37 -3.28 0.21 -9.97
C ALA A 37 -4.04 0.66 -11.22
N ALA A 38 -3.75 1.87 -11.68
CA ALA A 38 -4.24 2.40 -12.97
C ALA A 38 -3.07 2.53 -13.95
N GLY A 39 -3.25 2.05 -15.18
CA GLY A 39 -2.24 2.14 -16.22
C GLY A 39 -2.00 3.58 -16.66
N LEU A 40 -0.74 3.94 -16.84
CA LEU A 40 -0.30 5.20 -17.43
C LEU A 40 0.41 4.92 -18.74
N GLY A 41 0.02 5.61 -19.82
CA GLY A 41 0.61 5.38 -21.13
C GLY A 41 0.20 6.42 -22.16
N LEU A 42 0.55 6.17 -23.42
CA LEU A 42 0.02 6.93 -24.55
C LEU A 42 -1.46 6.57 -24.78
N PRO A 43 -2.25 7.47 -25.38
CA PRO A 43 -3.62 7.16 -25.76
C PRO A 43 -3.68 5.86 -26.58
N ASN A 44 -4.57 4.93 -26.19
CA ASN A 44 -4.75 3.61 -26.81
C ASN A 44 -3.48 2.71 -26.82
N GLY A 45 -2.46 3.06 -26.03
CA GLY A 45 -1.23 2.29 -25.90
C GLY A 45 -1.24 1.33 -24.72
N MET A 46 -0.15 0.57 -24.61
CA MET A 46 0.10 -0.26 -23.43
C MET A 46 0.56 0.61 -22.24
N PRO A 47 0.28 0.19 -21.00
CA PRO A 47 0.85 0.83 -19.81
C PRO A 47 2.39 0.83 -19.88
N GLY A 48 3.00 1.99 -19.68
CA GLY A 48 4.46 2.14 -19.49
C GLY A 48 4.84 2.54 -18.06
N ALA A 49 3.85 2.91 -17.27
CA ALA A 49 3.93 3.11 -15.83
C ALA A 49 2.55 2.83 -15.20
N TRP A 50 2.52 2.78 -13.88
CA TRP A 50 1.31 2.49 -13.11
C TRP A 50 1.19 3.51 -11.99
N LEU A 51 0.00 4.09 -11.87
CA LEU A 51 -0.38 4.92 -10.74
C LEU A 51 -1.05 4.05 -9.70
N LEU A 52 -0.43 3.91 -8.52
CA LEU A 52 -1.01 3.19 -7.40
C LEU A 52 -1.72 4.16 -6.46
N TYR A 53 -2.94 3.79 -6.08
CA TYR A 53 -3.83 4.58 -5.26
C TYR A 53 -4.44 3.75 -4.13
N ALA A 54 -4.82 4.42 -3.04
CA ALA A 54 -5.71 3.86 -2.05
C ALA A 54 -6.55 4.94 -1.39
N GLN A 55 -7.73 4.58 -0.90
CA GLN A 55 -8.65 5.53 -0.30
C GLN A 55 -8.02 6.22 0.91
N GLY A 56 -7.91 7.54 0.84
CA GLY A 56 -7.33 8.37 1.91
C GLY A 56 -5.88 8.79 1.70
N ILE A 57 -5.19 8.35 0.63
CA ILE A 57 -3.92 8.98 0.25
C ILE A 57 -4.15 10.26 -0.54
N ARG A 58 -3.28 11.25 -0.32
CA ARG A 58 -3.29 12.53 -1.07
C ARG A 58 -2.36 12.52 -2.29
N ARG A 59 -1.44 11.56 -2.36
CA ARG A 59 -0.40 11.43 -3.38
C ARG A 59 -0.38 9.97 -3.83
N GLY A 60 -0.44 9.76 -5.14
CA GLY A 60 -0.30 8.43 -5.72
C GLY A 60 1.14 7.94 -5.62
N LEU A 61 1.34 6.63 -5.74
CA LEU A 61 2.68 6.07 -5.95
C LEU A 61 2.86 5.83 -7.45
N LEU A 62 4.00 6.27 -7.99
CA LEU A 62 4.35 6.01 -9.38
C LEU A 62 5.25 4.77 -9.46
N LEU A 63 4.76 3.71 -10.09
CA LEU A 63 5.55 2.53 -10.43
C LEU A 63 5.90 2.60 -11.92
N VAL A 64 7.18 2.78 -12.25
CA VAL A 64 7.64 2.85 -13.63
C VAL A 64 7.92 1.43 -14.15
N GLY A 65 7.37 1.09 -15.31
CA GLY A 65 7.50 -0.25 -15.91
C GLY A 65 6.27 -0.64 -16.72
N THR A 66 6.48 -1.51 -17.71
CA THR A 66 5.41 -1.98 -18.62
C THR A 66 4.50 -3.02 -17.99
N GLU A 67 4.97 -3.71 -16.94
CA GLU A 67 4.25 -4.81 -16.30
C GLU A 67 4.04 -4.53 -14.82
N LEU A 68 2.83 -4.87 -14.34
CA LEU A 68 2.62 -5.05 -12.91
C LEU A 68 3.34 -6.33 -12.47
N PRO A 69 4.12 -6.30 -11.38
CA PRO A 69 4.84 -7.50 -10.94
C PRO A 69 3.89 -8.66 -10.58
N VAL A 70 4.30 -9.88 -10.96
CA VAL A 70 3.49 -11.12 -10.94
C VAL A 70 3.40 -11.74 -9.54
N GLN A 71 2.20 -12.19 -9.14
CA GLN A 71 1.91 -12.83 -7.84
C GLN A 71 2.39 -14.27 -7.79
N VAL A 72 3.28 -14.56 -6.84
CA VAL A 72 3.82 -15.91 -6.62
C VAL A 72 3.25 -16.54 -5.33
N ALA A 73 2.67 -15.76 -4.41
CA ALA A 73 2.11 -16.27 -3.16
C ALA A 73 0.99 -15.35 -2.61
N GLU A 74 -0.02 -15.95 -1.97
CA GLU A 74 -1.06 -15.23 -1.22
C GLU A 74 -0.44 -14.40 -0.08
N PRO A 75 -1.04 -13.24 0.29
CA PRO A 75 -0.55 -12.43 1.38
C PRO A 75 -0.68 -13.21 2.70
N CYS A 76 0.45 -13.79 3.14
CA CYS A 76 0.55 -14.69 4.30
C CYS A 76 0.80 -13.93 5.62
N SER A 77 0.24 -12.74 5.79
CA SER A 77 0.48 -11.89 6.97
C SER A 77 -0.82 -11.60 7.70
N ASP A 78 -0.73 -11.55 9.02
CA ASP A 78 -1.83 -11.20 9.92
C ASP A 78 -2.36 -9.78 9.70
N LEU A 79 -1.58 -8.89 9.08
CA LEU A 79 -1.96 -7.50 8.86
C LEU A 79 -2.22 -7.18 7.39
N LEU A 80 -3.48 -7.38 7.00
CA LEU A 80 -4.05 -6.97 5.72
C LEU A 80 -4.74 -5.61 5.86
N ILE A 81 -4.18 -4.60 5.21
CA ILE A 81 -4.70 -3.23 5.21
C ILE A 81 -5.43 -2.98 3.90
N ASP A 82 -6.75 -2.81 3.96
CA ASP A 82 -7.55 -2.56 2.76
C ASP A 82 -7.58 -1.08 2.35
N SER A 83 -7.43 -0.83 1.06
CA SER A 83 -7.52 0.46 0.38
C SER A 83 -8.93 0.90 0.06
N GLY A 84 -9.92 0.05 0.25
CA GLY A 84 -11.32 0.36 0.01
C GLY A 84 -11.70 0.35 -1.47
N LEU A 85 -12.67 1.17 -1.84
CA LEU A 85 -13.28 1.16 -3.18
C LEU A 85 -12.31 1.62 -4.29
N PRO A 86 -12.48 1.10 -5.52
CA PRO A 86 -11.69 1.55 -6.66
C PRO A 86 -11.88 3.06 -6.88
N PRO A 87 -10.81 3.78 -7.26
CA PRO A 87 -10.90 5.21 -7.52
C PRO A 87 -11.77 5.49 -8.74
N THR A 88 -12.50 6.60 -8.71
CA THR A 88 -13.19 7.10 -9.90
C THR A 88 -12.17 7.60 -10.93
N PRO A 89 -12.51 7.61 -12.24
CA PRO A 89 -11.65 8.17 -13.27
C PRO A 89 -11.24 9.63 -12.98
N GLU A 90 -12.15 10.43 -12.41
CA GLU A 90 -11.85 11.81 -12.02
C GLU A 90 -10.82 11.88 -10.88
N ALA A 91 -10.93 11.00 -9.88
CA ALA A 91 -9.96 10.94 -8.79
C ALA A 91 -8.57 10.54 -9.30
N LEU A 92 -8.49 9.57 -10.22
CA LEU A 92 -7.24 9.17 -10.87
C LEU A 92 -6.60 10.31 -11.66
N ASN A 93 -7.40 11.04 -12.45
CA ASN A 93 -6.89 12.18 -13.22
C ASN A 93 -6.35 13.30 -12.32
N ARG A 94 -7.02 13.58 -11.21
CA ARG A 94 -6.55 14.57 -10.21
C ARG A 94 -5.24 14.12 -9.55
N LEU A 95 -5.12 12.84 -9.19
CA LEU A 95 -3.89 12.29 -8.63
C LEU A 95 -2.74 12.32 -9.64
N TRP A 96 -3.02 11.95 -10.89
CA TRP A 96 -2.03 11.98 -11.96
C TRP A 96 -1.54 13.40 -12.23
N LEU A 97 -2.42 14.40 -12.18
CA LEU A 97 -2.02 15.80 -12.35
C LEU A 97 -0.90 16.20 -11.36
N TRP A 98 -1.02 15.81 -10.10
CA TRP A 98 -0.01 16.09 -9.08
C TRP A 98 1.32 15.37 -9.33
N GLU A 99 1.29 14.08 -9.68
CA GLU A 99 2.51 13.32 -9.96
C GLU A 99 3.18 13.75 -11.27
N ARG A 100 2.40 14.19 -12.25
CA ARG A 100 2.86 14.77 -13.51
C ARG A 100 3.58 16.10 -13.31
N MET A 101 3.09 16.94 -12.39
CA MET A 101 3.80 18.16 -11.99
C MET A 101 5.12 17.88 -11.29
N ALA A 102 5.18 16.80 -10.50
CA ALA A 102 6.42 16.38 -9.82
C ALA A 102 7.42 15.69 -10.77
N THR A 103 6.97 15.16 -11.90
CA THR A 103 7.79 14.31 -12.78
C THR A 103 7.70 14.72 -14.26
N PRO A 104 8.42 15.78 -14.69
CA PRO A 104 8.31 16.34 -16.05
C PRO A 104 8.60 15.35 -17.18
N ARG A 105 9.41 14.31 -16.92
CA ARG A 105 9.75 13.27 -17.90
C ARG A 105 8.54 12.48 -18.41
N HIS A 106 7.43 12.49 -17.68
CA HIS A 106 6.22 11.73 -17.99
C HIS A 106 5.08 12.63 -18.49
N TRP A 107 5.35 13.84 -18.98
CA TRP A 107 4.26 14.77 -19.34
C TRP A 107 3.33 14.27 -20.46
N ARG A 108 3.86 13.41 -21.34
CA ARG A 108 3.15 12.86 -22.51
C ARG A 108 2.27 11.66 -22.18
N ILE A 109 2.36 11.07 -20.99
CA ILE A 109 1.54 9.93 -20.60
C ILE A 109 0.28 10.41 -19.86
N GLN A 110 -0.80 9.66 -20.04
CA GLN A 110 -2.10 9.90 -19.43
C GLN A 110 -2.59 8.63 -18.73
N VAL A 111 -3.58 8.81 -17.85
CA VAL A 111 -4.32 7.67 -17.30
C VAL A 111 -5.05 6.98 -18.45
N LEU A 112 -4.81 5.68 -18.61
CA LEU A 112 -5.47 4.86 -19.60
C LEU A 112 -6.89 4.52 -19.14
N ASP A 113 -7.81 4.32 -20.09
CA ASP A 113 -9.24 4.00 -19.83
C ASP A 113 -9.47 2.54 -19.40
N SER A 114 -8.44 1.92 -18.83
CA SER A 114 -8.50 0.56 -18.28
C SER A 114 -9.06 0.58 -16.87
N ALA A 115 -9.88 -0.41 -16.52
CA ALA A 115 -10.37 -0.58 -15.15
C ALA A 115 -9.19 -0.70 -14.15
N PRO A 116 -9.23 0.01 -13.01
CA PRO A 116 -8.19 -0.11 -11.99
C PRO A 116 -8.10 -1.56 -11.49
N THR A 117 -6.89 -2.09 -11.44
CA THR A 117 -6.65 -3.47 -11.04
C THR A 117 -6.21 -3.51 -9.58
N PRO A 118 -6.76 -4.39 -8.73
CA PRO A 118 -6.33 -4.51 -7.34
C PRO A 118 -4.91 -5.08 -7.25
N LEU A 119 -4.13 -4.54 -6.33
CA LEU A 119 -2.73 -4.89 -6.08
C LEU A 119 -2.47 -4.93 -4.57
N TRP A 120 -1.69 -5.89 -4.11
CA TRP A 120 -1.17 -6.00 -2.76
C TRP A 120 0.30 -5.62 -2.76
N LEU A 121 0.59 -4.50 -2.08
CA LEU A 121 1.94 -4.01 -1.87
C LEU A 121 2.47 -4.56 -0.54
N PRO A 122 3.52 -5.39 -0.54
CA PRO A 122 4.21 -5.74 0.70
C PRO A 122 4.81 -4.46 1.29
N CYS A 123 4.65 -4.29 2.60
CA CYS A 123 5.18 -3.18 3.38
C CYS A 123 5.82 -3.73 4.65
N TRP A 124 6.74 -2.95 5.23
CA TRP A 124 7.19 -3.16 6.60
C TRP A 124 6.82 -1.95 7.44
N LEU A 125 6.21 -2.21 8.59
CA LEU A 125 5.81 -1.21 9.58
C LEU A 125 6.87 -1.12 10.66
N GLY A 126 7.31 0.11 10.93
CA GLY A 126 8.21 0.42 12.03
C GLY A 126 7.52 1.26 13.08
N TYR A 127 7.66 0.86 14.34
CA TYR A 127 7.10 1.60 15.47
C TYR A 127 8.21 2.17 16.32
N THR A 128 8.09 3.47 16.65
CA THR A 128 8.94 4.11 17.66
C THR A 128 8.13 4.27 18.94
N TYR A 129 8.63 3.72 20.05
CA TYR A 129 8.09 3.91 21.39
C TYR A 129 8.86 5.02 22.12
N GLY A 130 8.15 6.00 22.66
CA GLY A 130 8.73 7.15 23.37
C GLY A 130 7.65 8.18 23.72
N ARG A 131 8.04 9.43 24.04
CA ARG A 131 7.08 10.52 24.30
C ARG A 131 6.14 10.82 23.11
N GLN A 132 6.55 10.48 21.89
CA GLN A 132 5.72 10.54 20.69
C GLN A 132 5.77 9.19 19.97
N HIS A 133 4.63 8.50 19.91
CA HIS A 133 4.49 7.29 19.08
C HIS A 133 4.53 7.68 17.60
N ARG A 134 5.37 6.99 16.84
CA ARG A 134 5.51 7.23 15.39
C ARG A 134 5.41 5.92 14.63
N LEU A 135 4.63 5.95 13.55
CA LEU A 135 4.58 4.89 12.54
C LEU A 135 5.47 5.28 11.36
N LEU A 136 6.33 4.34 10.98
CA LEU A 136 7.09 4.33 9.74
C LEU A 136 6.53 3.23 8.85
N VAL A 137 6.48 3.49 7.55
CA VAL A 137 6.07 2.51 6.54
C VAL A 137 7.16 2.52 5.49
N ILE A 138 7.75 1.37 5.20
CA ILE A 138 8.67 1.22 4.08
C ILE A 138 8.13 0.22 3.07
N SER A 139 8.41 0.46 1.79
CA SER A 139 8.10 -0.43 0.69
C SER A 139 8.78 -1.77 0.90
N GLY A 140 8.03 -2.86 0.85
CA GLY A 140 8.58 -4.21 0.77
C GLY A 140 9.26 -4.49 -0.56
N LEU A 141 9.24 -3.58 -1.55
CA LEU A 141 9.90 -3.78 -2.86
C LEU A 141 11.27 -3.13 -2.96
N SER A 142 11.32 -1.84 -2.60
CA SER A 142 12.50 -0.98 -2.72
C SER A 142 13.14 -0.68 -1.36
N GLY A 143 12.42 -0.94 -0.27
CA GLY A 143 12.76 -0.50 1.08
C GLY A 143 12.67 1.01 1.25
N GLU A 144 12.07 1.73 0.31
CA GLU A 144 11.90 3.18 0.39
C GLU A 144 10.82 3.56 1.39
N PRO A 145 10.96 4.67 2.12
CA PRO A 145 9.93 5.16 3.01
C PRO A 145 8.70 5.61 2.21
N LEU A 146 7.53 5.13 2.63
CA LEU A 146 6.23 5.44 2.03
C LEU A 146 5.35 6.23 3.02
N PRO A 147 5.71 7.50 3.33
CA PRO A 147 4.98 8.29 4.32
C PRO A 147 3.52 8.54 3.92
N MET A 148 3.19 8.51 2.62
CA MET A 148 1.81 8.64 2.14
C MET A 148 0.90 7.48 2.54
N LEU A 149 1.45 6.30 2.87
CA LEU A 149 0.67 5.14 3.29
C LEU A 149 0.34 5.16 4.79
N LYS A 150 0.96 6.05 5.58
CA LYS A 150 0.74 6.14 7.03
C LYS A 150 -0.74 6.29 7.41
N PRO A 151 -1.56 7.15 6.78
CA PRO A 151 -2.97 7.30 7.17
C PRO A 151 -3.76 6.00 6.98
N ILE A 152 -3.46 5.25 5.93
CA ILE A 152 -4.14 3.99 5.61
C ILE A 152 -3.65 2.89 6.55
N ALA A 153 -2.33 2.80 6.78
CA ALA A 153 -1.77 1.85 7.73
C ALA A 153 -2.33 2.07 9.15
N LEU A 154 -2.44 3.33 9.60
CA LEU A 154 -3.07 3.65 10.88
C LEU A 154 -4.54 3.26 10.93
N LYS A 155 -5.30 3.52 9.85
CA LYS A 155 -6.72 3.13 9.76
C LYS A 155 -6.88 1.60 9.80
N GLY A 156 -6.02 0.87 9.09
CA GLY A 156 -5.98 -0.58 9.08
C GLY A 156 -5.67 -1.15 10.47
N LEU A 157 -4.59 -0.67 11.11
CA LEU A 157 -4.23 -1.06 12.48
C LEU A 157 -5.37 -0.79 13.49
N GLN A 158 -6.05 0.35 13.38
CA GLN A 158 -7.21 0.66 14.22
C GLN A 158 -8.36 -0.32 14.00
N GLN A 159 -8.59 -0.74 12.74
CA GLN A 159 -9.64 -1.68 12.40
C GLN A 159 -9.34 -3.07 12.95
N THR A 160 -8.12 -3.58 12.74
CA THR A 160 -7.65 -4.86 13.28
C THR A 160 -7.73 -4.87 14.81
N HIS A 161 -7.36 -3.77 15.46
CA HIS A 161 -7.46 -3.65 16.92
C HIS A 161 -8.92 -3.72 17.41
N LYS A 162 -9.85 -3.03 16.75
CA LYS A 162 -11.28 -3.08 17.09
C LYS A 162 -11.88 -4.47 16.87
N GLU A 163 -11.45 -5.16 15.83
CA GLU A 163 -11.88 -6.52 15.53
C GLU A 163 -11.37 -7.51 16.58
N ALA A 164 -10.09 -7.42 16.96
CA ALA A 164 -9.50 -8.21 18.04
C ALA A 164 -10.23 -7.98 19.38
N GLN A 165 -10.55 -6.73 19.72
CA GLN A 165 -11.33 -6.40 20.92
C GLN A 165 -12.75 -6.99 20.88
N ARG A 166 -13.44 -6.91 19.74
CA ARG A 166 -14.77 -7.51 19.57
C ARG A 166 -14.74 -9.03 19.73
N LEU A 167 -13.74 -9.69 19.16
CA LEU A 167 -13.55 -11.13 19.27
C LEU A 167 -13.32 -11.53 20.73
N ALA A 168 -12.42 -10.85 21.44
CA ALA A 168 -12.16 -11.10 22.86
C ALA A 168 -13.43 -10.94 23.74
N LEU A 169 -14.25 -9.91 23.46
CA LEU A 169 -15.52 -9.68 24.16
C LEU A 169 -16.59 -10.73 23.81
N SER A 170 -16.55 -11.31 22.61
CA SER A 170 -17.48 -12.37 22.20
C SER A 170 -17.15 -13.72 22.85
N VAL A 171 -15.86 -14.03 23.04
CA VAL A 171 -15.39 -15.23 23.74
C VAL A 171 -15.80 -15.17 25.22
N GLN A 172 -15.61 -14.02 25.88
CA GLN A 172 -16.04 -13.83 27.29
C GLN A 172 -17.56 -13.92 27.50
N ARG A 173 -18.38 -13.71 26.46
CA ARG A 173 -19.84 -13.89 26.53
C ARG A 173 -20.29 -15.31 26.20
N GLY A 174 -19.47 -16.11 25.51
CA GLY A 174 -19.73 -17.51 25.21
C GLY A 174 -19.47 -18.43 26.41
N ASP A 175 -18.48 -18.10 27.24
CA ASP A 175 -18.08 -18.90 28.42
C ASP A 175 -18.98 -18.69 29.66
N ASN A 176 -20.02 -17.85 29.55
CA ASN A 176 -20.96 -17.54 30.63
C ASN A 176 -22.36 -18.17 30.42
N LYS A 177 -22.44 -19.24 29.62
CA LYS A 177 -23.63 -20.06 29.39
C LYS A 177 -23.33 -21.51 29.74
#